data_AF-A8QA19-F1
#
_entry.id   AF-A8QA19-F1
#
_cell.length_a   1.000
_cell.length_b   1.000
_cell.length_c   1.000
_cell.angle_alpha   90.00
_cell.angle_beta   90.00
_cell.angle_gamma   90.00
#
_symmetry.space_group_name_H-M   'P 1'
#
loop_
_entity.id
_entity.type
_entity.pdbx_description
1 polymer ?
#
loop_
_entity_poly.entity_id
_entity_poly.type
_entity_poly.pdbx_seq_one_letter_code
_entity_poly.pdbx_strand_id
1 'polypeptide(L)'
;MTLSALRARRCSSTCSGNQGQTPNGHVKDVKPSEGQQEQYPTSFHKIVELIATGQESNIPGIRDIPLQINSQLPSKSKMECPKKPWE
;
A
#
# COMPACT_ATOMS: atom_id res chain seq x y z
N MET A 1 -1.93 14.22 -55.75
CA MET A 1 -2.37 12.82 -55.93
C MET A 1 -1.23 11.90 -55.54
N THR A 2 -1.33 11.20 -54.41
CA THR A 2 -0.78 9.85 -54.23
C THR A 2 -1.44 9.21 -53.02
N LEU A 3 -1.99 8.03 -53.25
CA LEU A 3 -2.64 7.14 -52.30
C LEU A 3 -1.60 6.27 -51.58
N SER A 4 -2.03 5.71 -50.44
CA SER A 4 -1.45 4.56 -49.71
C SER A 4 -0.34 4.92 -48.70
N ALA A 5 -0.27 4.36 -47.48
CA ALA A 5 -0.85 3.11 -47.00
C ALA A 5 -1.16 3.17 -45.49
N LEU A 6 -2.31 2.62 -45.14
CA LEU A 6 -2.64 2.13 -43.80
C LEU A 6 -1.69 0.97 -43.47
N ARG A 7 -0.88 1.08 -42.41
CA ARG A 7 -0.22 -0.08 -41.82
C ARG A 7 -0.38 -0.06 -40.31
N ALA A 8 -1.30 -0.89 -39.85
CA ALA A 8 -1.39 -1.30 -38.46
C ALA A 8 -0.05 -1.88 -38.00
N ARG A 9 0.48 -1.35 -36.89
CA ARG A 9 1.43 -2.08 -36.05
C ARG A 9 0.75 -2.35 -34.72
N ARG A 10 0.14 -3.53 -34.67
CA ARG A 10 -0.22 -4.25 -33.46
C ARG A 10 1.07 -4.48 -32.66
N CYS A 11 1.31 -3.71 -31.61
CA CYS A 11 2.29 -4.06 -30.59
C CYS A 11 1.58 -4.86 -29.51
N SER A 12 1.56 -6.18 -29.70
CA SER A 12 1.39 -7.16 -28.63
C SER A 12 2.68 -7.15 -27.81
N SER A 13 2.73 -6.37 -26.73
CA SER A 13 3.75 -6.57 -25.69
C SER A 13 3.05 -7.19 -24.50
N THR A 14 3.18 -8.51 -24.44
CA THR A 14 2.81 -9.36 -23.32
C THR A 14 3.24 -8.75 -21.99
N CYS A 15 2.27 -8.52 -21.12
CA CYS A 15 2.47 -8.45 -19.68
C CYS A 15 2.95 -9.84 -19.21
N SER A 16 4.26 -10.08 -19.25
CA SER A 16 4.87 -11.21 -18.57
C SER A 16 5.02 -10.86 -17.10
N GLY A 17 4.15 -11.43 -16.28
CA GLY A 17 4.29 -11.44 -14.84
C GLY A 17 5.54 -12.21 -14.40
N ASN A 18 6.11 -11.78 -13.28
CA ASN A 18 6.87 -12.67 -12.41
C ASN A 18 6.22 -12.60 -11.04
N GLN A 19 5.55 -13.69 -10.69
CA GLN A 19 5.18 -13.98 -9.32
C GLN A 19 6.40 -14.53 -8.58
N GLY A 20 6.52 -14.16 -7.30
CA GLY A 20 7.15 -15.00 -6.28
C GLY A 20 8.65 -14.81 -6.08
N GLN A 21 9.01 -14.01 -5.06
CA GLN A 21 9.64 -14.54 -3.84
C GLN A 21 9.87 -13.42 -2.83
N THR A 22 9.23 -13.54 -1.66
CA THR A 22 9.55 -12.79 -0.45
C THR A 22 10.82 -13.35 0.19
N PRO A 23 11.70 -12.50 0.72
CA PRO A 23 12.32 -12.81 1.99
C PRO A 23 12.13 -11.66 2.98
N ASN A 24 11.45 -11.99 4.09
CA ASN A 24 11.59 -11.39 5.41
C ASN A 24 12.09 -9.95 5.46
N GLY A 25 11.16 -9.00 5.35
CA GLY A 25 11.34 -7.64 5.84
C GLY A 25 11.22 -7.62 7.36
N HIS A 26 12.35 -7.79 8.02
CA HIS A 26 12.49 -7.68 9.46
C HIS A 26 12.28 -6.23 9.90
N VAL A 27 11.13 -5.93 10.54
CA VAL A 27 10.87 -4.64 11.18
C VAL A 27 11.38 -4.72 12.62
N LYS A 28 12.53 -4.07 12.90
CA LYS A 28 12.91 -3.59 14.24
C LYS A 28 12.73 -2.06 14.23
N ASP A 29 12.27 -1.34 15.23
CA ASP A 29 12.08 -1.61 16.66
C ASP A 29 10.83 -0.82 17.12
N VAL A 30 9.84 -1.49 17.70
CA VAL A 30 8.89 -0.83 18.61
C VAL A 30 9.37 -1.17 20.01
N LYS A 31 9.86 -0.16 20.72
CA LYS A 31 10.30 -0.27 22.11
C LYS A 31 9.14 -0.84 22.95
N PRO A 32 9.32 -1.96 23.66
CA PRO A 32 8.25 -2.50 24.51
C PRO A 32 8.01 -1.52 25.66
N SER A 33 6.77 -1.09 25.88
CA SER A 33 6.41 -0.59 27.21
C SER A 33 6.40 -1.80 28.13
N GLU A 34 7.34 -1.80 29.08
CA GLU A 34 7.55 -2.88 30.04
C GLU A 34 6.26 -3.11 30.85
N GLY A 35 5.62 -4.27 30.67
CA GLY A 35 4.59 -4.74 31.60
C GLY A 35 3.45 -5.61 31.05
N GLN A 36 3.22 -5.70 29.74
CA GLN A 36 2.09 -6.47 29.20
C GLN A 36 2.57 -7.41 28.09
N GLN A 37 2.54 -8.72 28.35
CA GLN A 37 2.77 -9.72 27.30
C GLN A 37 1.64 -9.59 26.27
N GLU A 38 1.95 -9.13 25.06
CA GLU A 38 0.98 -9.02 23.97
C GLU A 38 0.57 -10.44 23.53
N GLN A 39 -0.55 -10.92 24.05
CA GLN A 39 -1.11 -12.22 23.68
C GLN A 39 -1.84 -12.07 22.35
N TYR A 40 -1.18 -12.48 21.26
CA TYR A 40 -1.81 -12.54 19.94
C TYR A 40 -2.88 -13.63 19.90
N PRO A 41 -4.02 -13.39 19.24
CA PRO A 41 -5.04 -14.42 19.05
C PRO A 41 -4.47 -15.61 18.25
N THR A 42 -4.93 -16.80 18.60
CA THR A 42 -4.35 -18.08 18.16
C THR A 42 -4.49 -18.32 16.66
N SER A 43 -5.44 -17.66 15.98
CA SER A 43 -5.67 -17.83 14.53
C SER A 43 -6.32 -16.59 13.89
N PHE A 44 -6.23 -16.52 12.56
CA PHE A 44 -6.84 -15.46 11.76
C PHE A 44 -8.36 -15.36 11.93
N HIS A 45 -9.08 -16.48 12.04
CA HIS A 45 -10.53 -16.47 12.26
C HIS A 45 -10.90 -15.72 13.53
N LYS A 46 -10.07 -15.86 14.58
CA LYS A 46 -10.31 -15.15 15.84
C LYS A 46 -10.12 -13.64 15.70
N ILE A 47 -9.17 -13.21 14.86
CA ILE A 47 -8.97 -11.80 14.51
C ILE A 47 -10.21 -11.26 13.80
N VAL A 48 -10.73 -12.00 12.80
CA VAL A 48 -11.93 -11.60 12.06
C VAL A 48 -13.15 -11.48 12.98
N GLU A 49 -13.34 -12.42 13.91
CA GLU A 49 -14.40 -12.33 14.91
C GLU A 49 -14.28 -11.07 15.78
N LEU A 50 -13.07 -10.77 16.27
CA LEU A 50 -12.83 -9.58 17.10
C LEU A 50 -13.16 -8.29 16.34
N ILE A 51 -12.78 -8.20 15.06
CA ILE A 51 -13.12 -7.05 14.21
C ILE A 51 -14.64 -7.00 13.96
N ALA A 52 -15.27 -8.13 13.59
CA ALA A 52 -16.70 -8.17 13.31
C ALA A 52 -17.58 -7.85 14.53
N THR A 53 -17.07 -8.09 15.73
CA THR A 53 -17.75 -7.80 17.01
C THR A 53 -17.43 -6.42 17.58
N GLY A 54 -16.62 -5.60 16.90
CA GLY A 54 -16.24 -4.27 17.35
C GLY A 54 -15.25 -4.27 18.51
N GLN A 55 -14.49 -5.37 18.69
CA GLN A 55 -13.47 -5.53 19.71
C GLN A 55 -12.05 -5.36 19.11
N GLU A 56 -11.91 -4.56 18.06
CA GLU A 56 -10.61 -4.35 17.39
C GLU A 56 -9.53 -3.76 18.30
N SER A 57 -9.89 -3.00 19.34
CA SER A 57 -8.94 -2.42 20.30
C SER A 57 -8.18 -3.47 21.13
N ASN A 58 -8.68 -4.71 21.19
CA ASN A 58 -8.01 -5.81 21.89
C ASN A 58 -6.98 -6.53 21.00
N ILE A 59 -6.88 -6.17 19.72
CA ILE A 59 -5.94 -6.79 18.80
C ILE A 59 -4.61 -6.03 18.88
N PRO A 60 -3.54 -6.67 19.38
CA PRO A 60 -2.24 -6.00 19.49
C PRO A 60 -1.73 -5.54 18.12
N GLY A 61 -1.20 -4.32 18.07
CA GLY A 61 -0.62 -3.72 16.87
C GLY A 61 -1.60 -3.07 15.88
N ILE A 62 -2.92 -3.22 16.06
CA ILE A 62 -3.91 -2.50 15.24
C ILE A 62 -4.10 -1.08 15.80
N ARG A 63 -3.95 -0.08 14.94
CA ARG A 63 -4.23 1.33 15.28
C ARG A 63 -5.59 1.71 14.73
N ASP A 64 -6.33 2.51 15.49
CA ASP A 64 -7.56 3.11 15.01
C ASP A 64 -7.24 4.14 13.91
N ILE A 65 -7.88 3.98 12.75
CA ILE A 65 -7.71 4.88 11.61
C ILE A 65 -8.94 5.80 11.58
N PRO A 66 -8.76 7.10 11.87
CA PRO A 66 -9.89 8.03 11.88
C PRO A 66 -10.54 8.12 10.50
N LEU A 67 -11.88 8.22 10.49
CA LEU A 67 -12.66 8.43 9.26
C LEU A 67 -12.39 9.79 8.61
N GLN A 68 -11.98 10.78 9.42
CA GLN A 68 -11.66 12.12 8.95
C GLN A 68 -10.16 12.23 8.64
N ILE A 69 -9.86 12.62 7.40
CA ILE A 69 -8.51 13.00 7.00
C ILE A 69 -8.14 14.37 7.57
N ASN A 70 -6.84 14.66 7.64
CA ASN A 70 -6.35 15.96 8.09
C ASN A 70 -6.98 17.11 7.26
N SER A 71 -7.57 18.10 7.94
CA SER A 71 -8.21 19.26 7.32
C SER A 71 -7.23 20.26 6.70
N GLN A 72 -5.94 20.13 6.97
CA GLN A 72 -4.92 20.99 6.41
C GLN A 72 -4.69 20.71 4.92
N LEU A 73 -4.27 21.75 4.19
CA LEU A 73 -3.88 21.59 2.80
C LEU A 73 -2.67 20.64 2.69
N PRO A 74 -2.61 19.78 1.66
CA PRO A 74 -1.44 18.96 1.41
C PRO A 74 -0.21 19.83 1.20
N SER A 75 0.95 19.32 1.58
CA SER A 75 2.20 20.00 1.33
C SER A 75 2.43 20.21 -0.16
N LYS A 76 2.98 21.35 -0.53
CA LYS A 76 3.41 21.63 -1.91
C LYS A 76 4.83 21.12 -2.11
N SER A 77 5.13 20.59 -3.30
CA SER A 77 6.50 20.25 -3.69
C SER A 77 7.35 21.51 -3.65
N LYS A 78 8.52 21.42 -3.00
CA LYS A 78 9.57 22.45 -3.04
C LYS A 78 10.54 22.23 -4.20
N MET A 79 10.43 21.10 -4.89
CA MET A 79 11.33 20.72 -5.97
C MET A 79 10.77 21.21 -7.31
N GLU A 80 11.64 21.79 -8.13
CA GLU A 80 11.34 22.20 -9.49
C GLU A 80 10.97 21.00 -10.35
N CYS A 81 9.88 21.12 -11.13
CA CYS A 81 9.49 20.10 -12.08
C CYS A 81 10.39 20.19 -13.32
N PRO A 82 11.07 19.11 -13.73
CA PRO A 82 11.84 19.12 -14.97
C PRO A 82 10.95 19.47 -16.15
N LYS A 83 11.41 20.38 -17.01
CA LYS A 83 10.67 20.76 -18.22
C LYS A 83 10.60 19.58 -19.17
N LYS A 84 9.43 19.43 -19.80
CA LYS A 84 9.28 18.47 -20.89
C LYS A 84 10.15 18.92 -22.07
N PRO A 85 10.81 18.00 -22.78
CA PRO A 85 11.70 18.36 -23.89
C PRO A 85 10.98 18.87 -25.15
N TRP A 86 9.64 18.91 -25.14
CA TRP A 86 8.80 19.39 -26.24
C TRP A 86 7.94 20.61 -25.84
N GLU A 87 8.23 21.23 -24.69
CA GLU A 87 7.67 22.52 -24.30
C GLU A 87 8.55 23.69 -24.78
#